data_AF-A0A845YC10-F1
#
_entry.id   AF-A0A845YC10-F1
#
_cell.length_a   1.000
_cell.length_b   1.000
_cell.length_c   1.000
_cell.angle_alpha   90.00
_cell.angle_beta   90.00
_cell.angle_gamma   90.00
#
_symmetry.space_group_name_H-M   'P 1'
#
loop_
_entity.id
_entity.type
_entity.pdbx_description
1 polymer ?
#
loop_
_entity_poly.entity_id
_entity_poly.type
_entity_poly.pdbx_seq_one_letter_code
_entity_poly.pdbx_strand_id
1 'polypeptide(L)'
;CVNRAVRTCHQPQITAALTGALSGAYNSIIDIPVSWRLAAQRIKTSWENWQLAESLFAVWLGVYQPSVTHNHQHLAVAAPWVIQQHFEKQ
;
A
#
# COMPACT_ATOMS: atom_id res chain seq x y z
N CYS A 1 18.20 -6.24 8.52
CA CYS A 1 17.33 -5.84 9.65
C CYS A 1 16.40 -6.97 10.09
N VAL A 2 15.59 -7.58 9.21
CA VAL A 2 14.63 -8.65 9.56
C VAL A 2 15.28 -9.85 10.26
N ASN A 3 16.41 -10.35 9.78
CA ASN A 3 17.14 -11.45 10.44
C ASN A 3 17.61 -11.13 11.87
N ARG A 4 17.84 -9.84 12.18
CA ARG A 4 18.14 -9.40 13.55
C ARG A 4 16.87 -9.32 14.39
N ALA A 5 15.76 -8.87 13.80
CA ALA A 5 14.46 -8.80 14.46
C ALA A 5 13.90 -10.18 14.84
N VAL A 6 14.09 -11.20 14.00
CA VAL A 6 13.69 -12.60 14.34
C VAL A 6 14.49 -13.17 15.51
N ARG A 7 15.68 -12.64 15.77
CA ARG A 7 16.56 -13.10 16.85
C ARG A 7 16.34 -12.34 18.16
N THR A 8 15.32 -11.48 18.26
CA THR A 8 15.00 -10.81 19.52
C THR A 8 14.37 -11.80 20.51
N CYS A 9 14.74 -11.69 21.78
CA CYS A 9 14.15 -12.51 22.84
C CYS A 9 12.71 -12.09 23.19
N HIS A 10 12.29 -10.89 22.78
CA HIS A 10 10.97 -10.34 23.07
C HIS A 10 10.16 -10.22 21.77
N GLN A 11 9.05 -10.97 21.70
CA GLN A 11 8.07 -10.97 20.61
C GLN A 11 8.67 -10.94 19.18
N PRO A 12 9.56 -11.90 18.84
CA PRO A 12 10.31 -11.88 17.59
C PRO A 12 9.42 -11.87 16.34
N GLN A 13 8.23 -12.48 16.41
CA GLN A 13 7.28 -12.53 15.29
C GLN A 13 6.76 -11.12 14.94
N ILE A 14 6.34 -10.36 15.96
CA ILE A 14 5.79 -9.01 15.76
C ILE A 14 6.90 -8.05 15.37
N THR A 15 8.05 -8.10 16.05
CA THR A 15 9.20 -7.26 15.70
C THR A 15 9.69 -7.54 14.28
N ALA A 16 9.75 -8.81 13.86
CA ALA A 16 10.13 -9.17 12.50
C ALA A 16 9.09 -8.72 11.47
N ALA A 17 7.79 -8.88 11.76
CA ALA A 17 6.71 -8.41 10.89
C ALA A 17 6.77 -6.88 10.67
N LEU A 18 6.90 -6.10 11.75
CA LEU A 18 7.04 -4.64 11.68
C LEU A 18 8.32 -4.23 10.95
N THR A 19 9.45 -4.85 11.29
CA THR A 19 10.73 -4.58 10.62
C THR A 19 10.65 -4.89 9.14
N GLY A 20 10.00 -5.99 8.77
CA GLY A 20 9.78 -6.40 7.38
C GLY A 20 8.89 -5.41 6.63
N ALA A 21 7.76 -5.01 7.22
CA ALA A 21 6.84 -4.04 6.62
C ALA A 21 7.51 -2.67 6.38
N LEU A 22 8.21 -2.14 7.39
CA LEU A 22 8.91 -0.85 7.27
C LEU A 22 10.07 -0.91 6.27
N SER A 23 10.86 -2.00 6.29
CA SER A 23 11.96 -2.16 5.34
C SER A 23 11.46 -2.33 3.92
N GLY A 24 10.31 -3.00 3.72
CA GLY A 24 9.67 -3.16 2.41
C GLY A 24 9.05 -1.87 1.90
N ALA A 25 8.45 -1.04 2.76
CA ALA A 25 7.93 0.27 2.37
C ALA A 25 9.06 1.22 1.93
N TYR A 26 10.22 1.17 2.61
CA TYR A 26 11.37 2.02 2.30
C TYR A 26 12.18 1.55 1.10
N ASN A 27 12.52 0.26 1.03
CA ASN A 27 13.40 -0.31 -0.01
C ASN A 27 12.64 -0.93 -1.19
N SER A 28 11.31 -0.92 -1.16
CA SER A 28 10.45 -1.61 -2.12
C SER A 28 10.73 -3.12 -2.19
N ILE A 29 10.12 -3.80 -3.16
CA ILE A 29 10.27 -5.23 -3.40
C ILE A 29 11.60 -5.60 -4.07
N ILE A 30 12.35 -4.60 -4.56
CA ILE A 30 13.61 -4.77 -5.30
C ILE A 30 14.67 -5.44 -4.41
N ASP A 31 14.72 -5.06 -3.14
CA ASP A 31 15.69 -5.58 -2.17
C ASP A 31 15.20 -6.81 -1.39
N ILE A 32 14.03 -7.36 -1.72
CA ILE A 32 13.50 -8.57 -1.09
C ILE A 32 13.96 -9.81 -1.87
N PRO A 33 14.66 -10.78 -1.24
CA PRO A 33 15.11 -12.00 -1.91
C PRO A 33 13.96 -12.76 -2.60
N VAL A 34 14.21 -13.21 -3.83
CA VAL A 34 13.18 -13.91 -4.65
C VAL A 34 12.66 -15.17 -3.97
N SER A 35 13.51 -15.90 -3.26
CA SER A 35 13.10 -17.09 -2.49
C SER A 35 12.07 -16.77 -1.40
N TRP A 36 12.17 -15.60 -0.76
CA TRP A 36 11.23 -15.16 0.26
C TRP A 36 9.89 -14.76 -0.37
N ARG A 37 9.92 -14.13 -1.55
CA ARG A 37 8.71 -13.78 -2.31
C ARG A 37 7.94 -15.03 -2.76
N LEU A 38 8.65 -16.03 -3.27
CA LEU A 38 8.07 -17.33 -3.65
C LEU A 38 7.48 -18.06 -2.43
N ALA A 39 8.17 -18.01 -1.28
CA ALA A 39 7.65 -18.58 -0.04
C ALA A 39 6.38 -17.85 0.45
N ALA A 40 6.36 -16.52 0.35
CA ALA A 40 5.20 -15.70 0.74
C ALA A 40 3.96 -16.02 -0.12
N GLN A 41 4.13 -16.22 -1.43
CA GLN A 41 3.02 -16.60 -2.33
C GLN A 41 2.36 -17.93 -1.98
N ARG A 42 3.08 -18.83 -1.27
CA ARG A 42 2.54 -20.12 -0.81
C ARG A 42 1.72 -19.99 0.46
N ILE A 43 1.73 -18.82 1.12
CA ILE A 43 0.93 -18.56 2.31
C ILE A 43 -0.51 -18.33 1.86
N LYS A 44 -1.45 -19.11 2.41
CA LYS A 44 -2.88 -19.08 2.04
C LYS A 44 -3.50 -17.68 2.11
N THR A 45 -3.10 -16.89 3.10
CA THR A 45 -3.58 -15.51 3.34
C THR A 45 -2.80 -14.44 2.57
N SER A 46 -1.83 -14.83 1.72
CA SER A 46 -1.00 -13.87 0.97
C SER A 46 -1.87 -12.94 0.11
N TRP A 47 -2.86 -13.51 -0.58
CA TRP A 47 -3.75 -12.74 -1.44
C TRP A 47 -4.63 -11.75 -0.65
N GLU A 48 -5.21 -12.20 0.46
CA GLU A 48 -6.01 -11.37 1.35
C GLU A 48 -5.17 -10.22 1.95
N ASN A 49 -3.92 -10.51 2.34
CA ASN A 49 -2.99 -9.52 2.86
C ASN A 49 -2.63 -8.46 1.82
N TRP A 50 -2.47 -8.86 0.55
CA TRP A 50 -2.24 -7.92 -0.55
C TRP A 50 -3.44 -6.99 -0.75
N GLN A 51 -4.66 -7.54 -0.82
CA GLN A 51 -5.88 -6.73 -0.96
C GLN A 51 -6.08 -5.77 0.22
N LEU A 52 -5.81 -6.24 1.44
CA LEU A 52 -5.88 -5.40 2.64
C LEU A 52 -4.84 -4.27 2.58
N ALA A 53 -3.61 -4.56 2.15
CA ALA A 53 -2.57 -3.55 1.99
C ALA A 53 -2.95 -2.50 0.94
N GLU A 54 -3.51 -2.90 -0.20
CA GLU A 54 -4.03 -1.97 -1.22
C GLU A 54 -5.16 -1.09 -0.68
N SER A 55 -6.10 -1.69 0.06
CA SER A 55 -7.19 -0.95 0.71
C SER A 55 -6.68 0.08 1.72
N LEU A 56 -5.76 -0.34 2.61
CA LEU A 56 -5.15 0.55 3.60
C LEU A 56 -4.37 1.69 2.91
N PHE A 57 -3.65 1.38 1.84
CA PHE A 57 -2.94 2.38 1.06
C PHE A 57 -3.90 3.35 0.38
N ALA A 58 -5.00 2.87 -0.21
CA ALA A 58 -6.04 3.71 -0.80
C ALA A 58 -6.66 4.65 0.24
N VAL A 59 -7.02 4.14 1.42
CA VAL A 59 -7.53 4.97 2.53
C VAL A 59 -6.49 6.00 2.97
N TRP A 60 -5.22 5.61 3.07
CA TRP A 60 -4.13 6.54 3.43
C TRP A 60 -3.95 7.65 2.39
N LEU A 61 -4.17 7.35 1.10
CA LEU A 61 -4.20 8.33 0.01
C LEU A 61 -5.51 9.14 -0.06
N GLY A 62 -6.48 8.91 0.83
CA GLY A 62 -7.77 9.59 0.84
C GLY A 62 -8.80 9.02 -0.13
N VAL A 63 -8.58 7.84 -0.71
CA VAL A 63 -9.51 7.12 -1.58
C VAL A 63 -10.33 6.14 -0.75
N TYR A 64 -11.52 6.54 -0.33
CA TYR A 64 -12.37 5.78 0.59
C TYR A 64 -13.18 4.62 -0.04
N GLN A 65 -13.03 4.33 -1.35
CA GLN A 65 -13.84 3.31 -2.02
C GLN A 65 -13.11 2.59 -3.19
N PRO A 66 -12.24 1.61 -2.93
CA PRO A 66 -11.55 0.88 -4.00
C PRO A 66 -12.48 -0.05 -4.81
N SER A 67 -13.60 -0.52 -4.26
CA SER A 67 -14.51 -1.46 -4.95
C SER A 67 -15.26 -0.88 -6.16
N VAL A 68 -15.23 0.45 -6.35
CA VAL A 68 -15.90 1.17 -7.46
C VAL A 68 -14.91 1.56 -8.58
N THR A 69 -13.64 1.14 -8.49
CA THR A 69 -12.59 1.59 -9.43
C THR A 69 -12.26 0.62 -10.58
N HIS A 70 -12.87 -0.57 -10.66
CA HIS A 70 -12.72 -1.41 -11.85
C HIS A 70 -13.50 -0.85 -13.08
N ASN A 71 -14.26 0.23 -12.93
CA ASN A 71 -15.08 0.78 -14.02
C ASN A 71 -15.09 2.30 -14.15
N HIS A 72 -14.26 3.05 -13.41
CA HIS A 72 -14.32 4.51 -13.49
C HIS A 72 -12.97 5.10 -13.86
N GLN A 73 -12.92 5.46 -15.14
CA GLN A 73 -12.08 6.51 -15.70
C GLN A 73 -11.96 7.67 -14.70
N HIS A 74 -10.76 7.87 -14.17
CA HIS A 74 -10.18 9.13 -13.71
C HIS A 74 -11.18 10.26 -13.39
N LEU A 75 -12.04 10.10 -12.38
CA LEU A 75 -12.85 11.21 -11.89
C LEU A 75 -11.97 12.07 -10.99
N ALA A 76 -11.28 13.03 -11.61
CA ALA A 76 -10.72 14.17 -10.91
C ALA A 76 -11.88 14.95 -10.27
N VAL A 77 -12.00 14.87 -8.95
CA VAL A 77 -12.97 15.66 -8.20
C VAL A 77 -12.40 17.06 -8.05
N ALA A 78 -12.84 17.98 -8.91
CA ALA A 78 -12.59 19.40 -8.71
C ALA A 78 -13.42 19.88 -7.51
N ALA A 79 -12.79 20.58 -6.57
CA ALA A 79 -13.47 21.18 -5.44
C ALA A 79 -14.59 22.13 -5.93
N PRO A 80 -15.75 22.21 -5.26
CA PRO A 80 -16.98 22.82 -5.81
C PRO A 80 -16.95 24.33 -6.13
N TRP A 81 -15.80 25.00 -6.08
CA TRP A 81 -15.67 26.45 -6.24
C TRP A 81 -14.41 26.91 -6.98
N VAL A 82 -13.65 25.99 -7.61
CA VAL A 82 -12.32 26.30 -8.20
C VAL A 82 -12.36 26.67 -9.68
N ILE A 83 -13.50 26.55 -10.38
CA ILE A 83 -13.59 26.98 -11.78
C ILE A 83 -14.18 28.39 -11.85
N GLN A 84 -13.33 29.41 -11.70
CA GLN A 84 -13.64 30.76 -12.16
C GLN A 84 -13.37 30.82 -13.67
N GLN A 85 -14.43 30.84 -14.47
CA GLN A 85 -14.33 31.17 -15.90
C GLN A 85 -14.09 32.67 -16.04
N HIS A 86 -12.89 33.07 -16.45
CA HIS A 86 -12.65 34.39 -17.01
C HIS A 86 -13.10 34.38 -18.48
N PHE A 87 -14.34 34.79 -18.73
CA PHE A 87 -14.81 35.15 -20.08
C PHE A 87 -14.53 36.65 -20.27
N GLU A 88 -13.39 36.99 -20.85
CA GLU A 88 -13.17 38.34 -21.40
C GLU A 88 -13.74 38.36 -22.82
N LYS A 89 -14.89 39.03 -22.99
CA LYS A 89 -15.33 39.53 -24.29
C LYS A 89 -14.74 40.93 -24.46
N GLN A 90 -13.90 41.14 -25.48
CA GLN A 90 -13.97 42.28 -26.40
C GLN A 90 -13.46 41.86 -27.78
#